data_AF-A0A225DVC9-F1
#
_entry.id   AF-A0A225DVC9-F1
#
_cell.length_a   1.000
_cell.length_b   1.000
_cell.length_c   1.000
_cell.angle_alpha   90.00
_cell.angle_beta   90.00
_cell.angle_gamma   90.00
#
_symmetry.space_group_name_H-M   'P 1'
#
loop_
_entity.id
_entity.type
_entity.pdbx_description
1 polymer ?
#
loop_
_entity_poly.entity_id
_entity_poly.type
_entity_poly.pdbx_seq_one_letter_code
_entity_poly.pdbx_strand_id
1 'polypeptide(L)'
;MTPAEAFASGAEHAEEPPALIRPTGLARIVVGCVVALGLFVGLREWVHAALAAVLSGSDGEQSIAYLAPGAFLTVLLRMVGVVVGGLMSGAGRSRGWATGACTGVLCIGLFAVLDAANEAPPGVGAGVAAAVAILLATVAGWVGGRTWPAPAELPEPPDPSQRSSLARLVEREEKASGPRPTLWFRLLIGTVIACAGFAGADAIRIGMKRAAPGMLNFGGAAHAAATDAEIALLLVVAGGVLVGSSTGAGLRHGLISGFLTGLACIASSFVQQDVTAQTTSGVAELFGVSQAQASPGLTAVVVCTAVFVATAFGGWLGGQLFPPVVPVHLRKRRKLFD
;
A
#
# COMPACT_ATOMS: atom_id res chain seq x y z
N MET A 1 33.50 11.67 44.23
CA MET A 1 32.78 12.03 43.00
C MET A 1 31.46 12.65 43.42
N THR A 2 31.31 13.95 43.21
CA THR A 2 30.04 14.62 43.52
C THR A 2 28.97 14.17 42.51
N PRO A 3 27.67 14.22 42.86
CA PRO A 3 26.61 13.97 41.89
C PRO A 3 26.80 14.79 40.61
N ALA A 4 27.27 16.04 40.74
CA ALA A 4 27.59 16.92 39.61
C ALA A 4 28.68 16.36 38.68
N GLU A 5 29.75 15.77 39.22
CA GLU A 5 30.83 15.14 38.44
C GLU A 5 30.39 13.83 37.75
N ALA A 6 29.54 13.04 38.42
CA ALA A 6 28.94 11.85 37.82
C ALA A 6 27.98 12.20 36.66
N PHE A 7 27.26 13.32 36.76
CA PHE A 7 26.42 13.82 35.67
C PHE A 7 27.21 14.47 34.53
N ALA A 8 28.32 15.14 34.82
CA ALA A 8 29.18 15.74 33.81
C ALA A 8 29.87 14.66 32.95
N SER A 9 30.44 13.63 33.58
CA SER A 9 31.09 12.52 32.85
C SER A 9 30.12 11.70 31.98
N GLY A 10 28.86 11.54 32.41
CA GLY A 10 27.83 10.88 31.60
C GLY A 10 27.30 11.70 30.42
N ALA A 11 27.52 13.02 30.41
CA ALA A 11 27.10 13.90 29.32
C ALA A 11 28.13 13.95 28.17
N GLU A 12 29.42 13.76 28.48
CA GLU A 12 30.52 13.77 27.51
C GLU A 12 30.50 12.58 26.54
N HIS A 13 29.72 11.53 26.84
CA HIS A 13 29.58 10.33 26.00
C HIS A 13 28.16 10.14 25.46
N ALA A 14 27.30 11.16 25.55
CA ALA A 14 25.97 11.09 24.98
C ALA A 14 26.09 11.13 23.45
N GLU A 15 26.07 9.95 22.82
CA GLU A 15 26.04 9.78 21.37
C GLU A 15 24.96 10.70 20.78
N GLU A 16 25.40 11.54 19.85
CA GLU A 16 24.54 12.53 19.21
C GLU A 16 23.38 11.76 18.55
N PRO A 17 22.11 12.16 18.79
CA PRO A 17 20.99 11.43 18.21
C PRO A 17 21.17 11.38 16.69
N PRO A 18 20.94 10.23 16.03
CA PRO A 18 21.08 10.14 14.59
C PRO A 18 20.21 11.23 13.95
N ALA A 19 20.82 12.01 13.06
CA ALA A 19 20.12 13.10 12.40
C ALA A 19 18.86 12.56 11.70
N LEU A 20 17.72 13.19 11.98
CA LEU A 20 16.46 12.86 11.32
C LEU A 20 16.62 13.07 9.81
N ILE A 21 16.72 11.99 9.05
CA ILE A 21 16.80 12.03 7.59
C ILE A 21 15.45 12.50 7.06
N ARG A 22 15.37 13.80 6.71
CA ARG A 22 14.19 14.36 6.05
C ARG A 22 14.19 13.91 4.59
N PRO A 23 13.18 13.19 4.11
CA PRO A 23 13.13 12.80 2.70
C PRO A 23 13.11 14.06 1.82
N THR A 24 14.04 14.10 0.88
CA THR A 24 14.20 15.22 -0.06
C THR A 24 12.97 15.34 -0.95
N GLY A 25 12.76 16.52 -1.57
CA GLY A 25 11.63 16.70 -2.48
C GLY A 25 11.68 15.72 -3.64
N LEU A 26 12.89 15.49 -4.16
CA LEU A 26 13.18 14.53 -5.22
C LEU A 26 12.80 13.10 -4.81
N ALA A 27 13.20 12.65 -3.62
CA ALA A 27 12.88 11.29 -3.16
C ALA A 27 11.37 11.02 -3.13
N ARG A 28 10.57 12.00 -2.68
CA ARG A 28 9.10 11.87 -2.67
C ARG A 28 8.50 11.86 -4.07
N ILE A 29 9.03 12.66 -5.00
CA ILE A 29 8.60 12.65 -6.40
C ILE A 29 8.90 11.27 -7.02
N VAL A 30 10.09 10.72 -6.79
CA VAL A 30 10.48 9.38 -7.27
C VAL A 30 9.54 8.32 -6.70
N VAL A 31 9.28 8.32 -5.39
CA VAL A 31 8.32 7.39 -4.76
C VAL A 31 6.92 7.56 -5.36
N GLY A 32 6.46 8.79 -5.57
CA GLY A 32 5.18 9.07 -6.23
C GLY A 32 5.09 8.50 -7.64
N CYS A 33 6.16 8.64 -8.43
CA CYS A 33 6.24 8.08 -9.79
C CYS A 33 6.22 6.54 -9.79
N VAL A 34 7.00 5.92 -8.90
CA VAL A 34 7.04 4.44 -8.75
C VAL A 34 5.66 3.91 -8.36
N VAL A 35 4.98 4.56 -7.40
CA VAL A 35 3.63 4.18 -6.98
C VAL A 35 2.63 4.35 -8.13
N ALA A 36 2.69 5.47 -8.86
CA ALA A 36 1.79 5.74 -9.98
C ALA A 36 1.94 4.71 -11.11
N LEU A 37 3.19 4.40 -11.51
CA LEU A 37 3.48 3.42 -12.54
C LEU A 37 3.08 2.01 -12.11
N GLY A 38 3.48 1.60 -10.91
CA GLY A 38 3.12 0.29 -10.36
C GLY A 38 1.61 0.10 -10.25
N LEU A 39 0.89 1.13 -9.79
CA LEU A 39 -0.57 1.09 -9.71
C LEU A 39 -1.21 1.04 -11.10
N PHE A 40 -0.73 1.82 -12.07
CA PHE A 40 -1.23 1.77 -13.44
C PHE A 40 -1.03 0.38 -14.05
N VAL A 41 0.18 -0.17 -14.01
CA VAL A 41 0.49 -1.49 -14.59
C VAL A 41 -0.34 -2.56 -13.90
N GLY A 42 -0.39 -2.57 -12.56
CA GLY A 42 -1.16 -3.54 -11.80
C GLY A 42 -2.67 -3.48 -12.11
N LEU A 43 -3.25 -2.28 -12.16
CA LEU A 43 -4.67 -2.12 -12.51
C LEU A 43 -4.94 -2.48 -13.97
N ARG A 44 -4.03 -2.14 -14.89
CA ARG A 44 -4.17 -2.43 -16.32
C ARG A 44 -4.25 -3.93 -16.56
N GLU A 45 -3.28 -4.69 -16.03
CA GLU A 45 -3.28 -6.14 -16.14
C GLU A 45 -4.50 -6.74 -15.46
N TRP A 46 -4.87 -6.22 -14.28
CA TRP A 46 -6.06 -6.69 -13.56
C TRP A 46 -7.35 -6.50 -14.37
N VAL A 47 -7.55 -5.33 -15.00
CA VAL A 47 -8.77 -5.08 -15.81
C VAL A 47 -8.76 -5.85 -17.12
N HIS A 48 -7.62 -5.98 -17.81
CA HIS A 48 -7.54 -6.80 -19.02
C HIS A 48 -7.90 -8.25 -18.73
N ALA A 49 -7.36 -8.78 -17.65
CA ALA A 49 -7.71 -10.12 -17.22
C ALA A 49 -9.22 -10.17 -16.93
N ALA A 50 -9.78 -9.21 -16.19
CA ALA A 50 -11.20 -9.23 -15.83
C ALA A 50 -12.13 -9.16 -17.05
N LEU A 51 -11.75 -8.40 -18.08
CA LEU A 51 -12.47 -8.34 -19.34
C LEU A 51 -12.35 -9.67 -20.12
N ALA A 52 -11.16 -10.27 -20.19
CA ALA A 52 -10.95 -11.56 -20.82
C ALA A 52 -11.82 -12.66 -20.17
N ALA A 53 -11.96 -12.61 -18.85
CA ALA A 53 -12.82 -13.50 -18.09
C ALA A 53 -14.29 -13.45 -18.52
N VAL A 54 -14.84 -12.23 -18.55
CA VAL A 54 -16.25 -11.97 -18.82
C VAL A 54 -16.57 -12.23 -20.28
N LEU A 55 -15.60 -12.02 -21.18
CA LEU A 55 -15.79 -12.07 -22.62
C LEU A 55 -15.31 -13.37 -23.26
N SER A 56 -14.88 -14.37 -22.48
CA SER A 56 -14.39 -15.68 -22.92
C SER A 56 -15.43 -16.58 -23.65
N GLY A 57 -16.58 -16.04 -24.08
CA GLY A 57 -17.47 -16.70 -25.04
C GLY A 57 -16.84 -16.80 -26.43
N SER A 58 -17.23 -17.81 -27.22
CA SER A 58 -16.55 -18.29 -28.44
C SER A 58 -16.30 -17.27 -29.57
N ASP A 59 -16.83 -16.04 -29.48
CA ASP A 59 -16.63 -14.95 -30.45
C ASP A 59 -15.96 -13.70 -29.81
N GLY A 60 -15.47 -13.81 -28.57
CA GLY A 60 -15.05 -12.68 -27.73
C GLY A 60 -13.65 -12.10 -28.04
N GLU A 61 -12.74 -12.87 -28.61
CA GLU A 61 -11.36 -12.43 -28.86
C GLU A 61 -11.29 -11.24 -29.83
N GLN A 62 -12.13 -11.23 -30.88
CA GLN A 62 -12.22 -10.07 -31.78
C GLN A 62 -12.94 -8.89 -31.12
N SER A 63 -13.93 -9.14 -30.28
CA SER A 63 -14.73 -8.09 -29.64
C SER A 63 -13.93 -7.23 -28.65
N ILE A 64 -12.94 -7.81 -27.95
CA ILE A 64 -12.05 -7.09 -27.03
C ILE A 64 -11.12 -6.13 -27.79
N ALA A 65 -10.61 -6.54 -28.95
CA ALA A 65 -9.69 -5.74 -29.76
C ALA A 65 -10.38 -4.53 -30.44
N TYR A 66 -11.68 -4.63 -30.75
CA TYR A 66 -12.44 -3.56 -31.42
C TYR A 66 -13.14 -2.58 -30.47
N LEU A 67 -13.13 -2.83 -29.17
CA LEU A 67 -13.69 -1.90 -28.21
C LEU A 67 -12.72 -0.71 -28.01
N ALA A 68 -13.05 0.42 -28.67
CA ALA A 68 -12.63 1.78 -28.33
C ALA A 68 -12.51 2.08 -26.80
N PRO A 69 -13.23 1.39 -25.88
CA PRO A 69 -12.92 1.33 -24.46
C PRO A 69 -11.46 1.11 -24.06
N GLY A 70 -10.63 0.41 -24.83
CA GLY A 70 -9.24 0.12 -24.44
C GLY A 70 -8.38 1.38 -24.21
N ALA A 71 -8.48 2.36 -25.11
CA ALA A 71 -7.76 3.62 -24.98
C ALA A 71 -8.31 4.49 -23.84
N PHE A 72 -9.64 4.60 -23.73
CA PHE A 72 -10.29 5.37 -22.66
C PHE A 72 -9.99 4.79 -21.29
N LEU A 73 -10.11 3.47 -21.14
CA LEU A 73 -9.80 2.75 -19.91
C LEU A 73 -8.32 2.90 -19.55
N THR A 74 -7.42 2.76 -20.51
CA THR A 74 -5.98 2.98 -20.28
C THR A 74 -5.71 4.39 -19.76
N VAL A 75 -6.31 5.42 -20.37
CA VAL A 75 -6.22 6.79 -19.89
C VAL A 75 -6.77 6.90 -18.46
N LEU A 76 -7.95 6.35 -18.18
CA LEU A 76 -8.56 6.38 -16.84
C LEU A 76 -7.63 5.75 -15.78
N LEU A 77 -7.07 4.58 -16.07
CA LEU A 77 -6.15 3.89 -15.16
C LEU A 77 -4.86 4.68 -14.93
N ARG A 78 -4.32 5.35 -15.97
CA ARG A 78 -3.19 6.28 -15.81
C ARG A 78 -3.54 7.44 -14.91
N MET A 79 -4.74 8.02 -15.05
CA MET A 79 -5.21 9.11 -14.18
C MET A 79 -5.29 8.66 -12.73
N VAL A 80 -5.80 7.46 -12.46
CA VAL A 80 -5.84 6.89 -11.10
C VAL A 80 -4.42 6.75 -10.53
N GLY A 81 -3.49 6.17 -11.30
CA GLY A 81 -2.08 6.07 -10.93
C GLY A 81 -1.47 7.42 -10.57
N VAL A 82 -1.63 8.41 -11.46
CA VAL A 82 -1.08 9.76 -11.31
C VAL A 82 -1.68 10.51 -10.13
N VAL A 83 -2.98 10.38 -9.88
CA VAL A 83 -3.64 10.97 -8.69
C VAL A 83 -3.04 10.40 -7.41
N VAL A 84 -2.89 9.07 -7.32
CA VAL A 84 -2.32 8.42 -6.12
C VAL A 84 -0.84 8.80 -5.95
N GLY A 85 -0.05 8.79 -7.02
CA GLY A 85 1.35 9.24 -6.98
C GLY A 85 1.49 10.70 -6.59
N GLY A 86 0.64 11.57 -7.13
CA GLY A 86 0.57 12.99 -6.78
C GLY A 86 0.26 13.19 -5.29
N LEU A 87 -0.78 12.51 -4.78
CA LEU A 87 -1.16 12.53 -3.36
C LEU A 87 0.01 12.14 -2.45
N MET A 88 0.71 11.04 -2.77
CA MET A 88 1.85 10.56 -1.98
C MET A 88 3.05 11.51 -2.05
N SER A 89 3.35 12.08 -3.22
CA SER A 89 4.44 13.05 -3.40
C SER A 89 4.18 14.37 -2.67
N GLY A 90 2.91 14.76 -2.51
CA GLY A 90 2.47 15.97 -1.82
C GLY A 90 2.41 15.86 -0.30
N ALA A 91 2.27 14.64 0.23
CA ALA A 91 2.20 14.40 1.66
C ALA A 91 3.43 14.97 2.39
N GLY A 92 3.21 15.60 3.54
CA GLY A 92 4.24 16.16 4.42
C GLY A 92 4.89 17.44 3.90
N ARG A 93 4.28 18.18 2.97
CA ARG A 93 4.84 19.40 2.36
C ARG A 93 3.83 20.54 2.35
N SER A 94 4.28 21.75 2.72
CA SER A 94 3.49 22.99 2.60
C SER A 94 3.17 23.35 1.15
N ARG A 95 4.06 22.98 0.22
CA ARG A 95 3.89 23.16 -1.24
C ARG A 95 3.62 21.84 -1.95
N GLY A 96 2.72 21.01 -1.40
CA GLY A 96 2.38 19.71 -1.97
C GLY A 96 1.88 19.75 -3.42
N TRP A 97 1.29 20.87 -3.84
CA TRP A 97 0.89 21.09 -5.24
C TRP A 97 2.08 21.02 -6.21
N ALA A 98 3.24 21.57 -5.82
CA ALA A 98 4.43 21.61 -6.69
C ALA A 98 5.05 20.22 -6.87
N THR A 99 5.13 19.42 -5.80
CA THR A 99 5.61 18.04 -5.89
C THR A 99 4.62 17.15 -6.66
N GLY A 100 3.31 17.39 -6.50
CA GLY A 100 2.26 16.76 -7.31
C GLY A 100 2.41 17.07 -8.80
N ALA A 101 2.59 18.34 -9.17
CA ALA A 101 2.81 18.76 -10.56
C ALA A 101 4.05 18.09 -11.18
N CYS A 102 5.19 18.12 -10.48
CA CYS A 102 6.42 17.46 -10.95
C CYS A 102 6.22 15.95 -11.13
N THR A 103 5.52 15.30 -10.20
CA THR A 103 5.18 13.87 -10.31
C THR A 103 4.29 13.60 -11.53
N GLY A 104 3.28 14.45 -11.77
CA GLY A 104 2.42 14.35 -12.96
C GLY A 104 3.21 14.47 -14.27
N VAL A 105 4.10 15.47 -14.38
CA VAL A 105 4.95 15.66 -15.56
C VAL A 105 5.84 14.44 -15.81
N LEU A 106 6.50 13.94 -14.76
CA LEU A 106 7.36 12.76 -14.88
C LEU A 106 6.57 11.50 -15.24
N CYS A 107 5.43 11.24 -14.58
CA CYS A 107 4.58 10.09 -14.92
C CYS A 107 4.08 10.13 -16.36
N ILE A 108 3.67 11.30 -16.86
CA ILE A 108 3.27 11.46 -18.26
C ILE A 108 4.43 11.18 -19.21
N GLY A 109 5.63 11.68 -18.91
CA GLY A 109 6.83 11.35 -19.69
C GLY A 109 7.12 9.84 -19.70
N LEU A 110 7.00 9.19 -18.54
CA LEU A 110 7.21 7.74 -18.40
C LEU A 110 6.14 6.92 -19.14
N PHE A 111 4.88 7.37 -19.12
CA PHE A 111 3.83 6.73 -19.92
C PHE A 111 4.02 6.94 -21.42
N ALA A 112 4.54 8.10 -21.85
CA ALA A 112 4.87 8.32 -23.26
C ALA A 112 6.03 7.41 -23.72
N VAL A 113 7.03 7.17 -22.87
CA VAL A 113 8.09 6.19 -23.15
C VAL A 113 7.50 4.78 -23.23
N LEU A 114 6.58 4.43 -22.31
CA LEU A 114 5.91 3.13 -22.34
C LEU A 114 5.04 2.96 -23.61
N ASP A 115 4.33 4.01 -24.05
CA ASP A 115 3.57 3.98 -25.30
C ASP A 115 4.47 3.79 -26.52
N ALA A 116 5.58 4.53 -26.57
CA ALA A 116 6.57 4.39 -27.64
C ALA A 116 7.18 2.99 -27.67
N ALA A 117 7.45 2.39 -26.50
CA ALA A 117 7.97 1.03 -26.40
C ALA A 117 6.96 -0.06 -26.84
N ASN A 118 5.66 0.22 -26.75
CA ASN A 118 4.59 -0.66 -27.21
C ASN A 118 4.12 -0.33 -28.64
N GLU A 119 4.86 0.51 -29.36
CA GLU A 119 4.51 0.99 -30.71
C GLU A 119 3.10 1.60 -30.80
N ALA A 120 2.58 2.12 -29.68
CA ALA A 120 1.25 2.72 -29.62
C ALA A 120 1.30 4.12 -30.26
N PRO A 121 0.51 4.38 -31.32
CA PRO A 121 0.52 5.69 -31.97
C PRO A 121 0.00 6.76 -31.00
N PRO A 122 0.60 7.97 -30.99
CA PRO A 122 0.11 9.06 -30.16
C PRO A 122 -1.29 9.46 -30.62
N GLY A 123 -2.31 9.12 -29.83
CA GLY A 123 -3.69 9.49 -30.12
C GLY A 123 -3.88 11.01 -30.09
N VAL A 124 -4.81 11.53 -30.90
CA VAL A 124 -5.13 12.98 -30.98
C VAL A 124 -5.50 13.57 -29.61
N GLY A 125 -5.97 12.76 -28.67
CA GLY A 125 -6.27 13.17 -27.29
C GLY A 125 -5.10 13.11 -26.30
N ALA A 126 -3.91 12.65 -26.70
CA ALA A 126 -2.79 12.40 -25.78
C ALA A 126 -2.31 13.68 -25.06
N GLY A 127 -2.25 14.82 -25.77
CA GLY A 127 -1.88 16.11 -25.19
C GLY A 127 -2.88 16.61 -24.16
N VAL A 128 -4.19 16.45 -24.42
CA VAL A 128 -5.25 16.82 -23.48
C VAL A 128 -5.21 15.91 -22.25
N ALA A 129 -5.07 14.60 -22.45
CA ALA A 129 -4.93 13.65 -21.36
C ALA A 129 -3.69 13.94 -20.50
N ALA A 130 -2.55 14.28 -21.12
CA ALA A 130 -1.34 14.71 -20.42
C ALA A 130 -1.58 15.95 -19.54
N ALA A 131 -2.19 16.99 -20.08
CA ALA A 131 -2.50 18.22 -19.34
C ALA A 131 -3.46 17.95 -18.17
N VAL A 132 -4.52 17.16 -18.39
CA VAL A 132 -5.47 16.75 -17.35
C VAL A 132 -4.78 15.94 -16.26
N ALA A 133 -3.90 15.00 -16.61
CA ALA A 133 -3.16 14.20 -15.63
C ALA A 133 -2.27 15.07 -14.74
N ILE A 134 -1.54 16.03 -15.33
CA ILE A 134 -0.68 16.96 -14.58
C ILE A 134 -1.53 17.80 -13.61
N LEU A 135 -2.69 18.30 -14.07
CA LEU A 135 -3.62 19.05 -13.23
C LEU A 135 -4.14 18.19 -12.07
N LEU A 136 -4.58 16.96 -12.35
CA LEU A 136 -5.04 16.01 -11.34
C LEU A 136 -3.95 15.67 -10.33
N ALA A 137 -2.70 15.44 -10.78
CA ALA A 137 -1.56 15.21 -9.90
C ALA A 137 -1.29 16.41 -8.98
N THR A 138 -1.41 17.62 -9.53
CA THR A 138 -1.22 18.89 -8.80
C THR A 138 -2.26 19.05 -7.69
N VAL A 139 -3.54 18.84 -8.03
CA VAL A 139 -4.66 18.88 -7.07
C VAL A 139 -4.49 17.79 -6.01
N ALA A 140 -4.15 16.56 -6.43
CA ALA A 140 -3.91 15.46 -5.50
C ALA A 140 -2.74 15.75 -4.55
N GLY A 141 -1.63 16.31 -5.06
CA GLY A 141 -0.50 16.72 -4.22
C GLY A 141 -0.85 17.84 -3.24
N TRP A 142 -1.69 18.78 -3.64
CA TRP A 142 -2.24 19.80 -2.74
C TRP A 142 -3.09 19.18 -1.62
N VAL A 143 -4.00 18.26 -1.96
CA VAL A 143 -4.79 17.50 -0.97
C VAL A 143 -3.86 16.70 -0.05
N GLY A 144 -2.84 16.04 -0.59
CA GLY A 144 -1.87 15.27 0.18
C GLY A 144 -1.13 16.13 1.21
N GLY A 145 -0.69 17.34 0.81
CA GLY A 145 -0.07 18.29 1.73
C GLY A 145 -1.02 18.83 2.81
N ARG A 146 -2.34 18.84 2.55
CA ARG A 146 -3.37 19.23 3.53
C ARG A 146 -3.72 18.10 4.50
N THR A 147 -3.87 16.88 3.98
CA THR A 147 -4.23 15.69 4.78
C THR A 147 -3.06 15.24 5.67
N TRP A 148 -1.83 15.37 5.17
CA TRP A 148 -0.60 15.11 5.90
C TRP A 148 0.26 16.39 5.89
N PRO A 149 0.00 17.37 6.77
CA PRO A 149 0.80 18.57 6.83
C PRO A 149 2.26 18.25 7.18
N ALA A 150 3.18 19.10 6.73
CA ALA A 150 4.57 19.01 7.15
C ALA A 150 4.63 19.05 8.69
N PRO A 151 5.51 18.24 9.32
CA PRO A 151 5.76 18.37 10.76
C PRO A 151 6.10 19.83 11.05
N ALA A 152 5.48 20.40 12.09
CA ALA A 152 5.81 21.75 12.51
C ALA A 152 7.31 21.82 12.78
N GLU A 153 7.99 22.79 12.18
CA GLU A 153 9.37 23.10 12.53
C GLU A 153 9.33 23.71 13.92
N LEU A 154 9.53 22.86 14.93
CA LEU A 154 9.72 23.31 16.29
C LEU A 154 11.04 24.11 16.29
N PRO A 155 11.06 25.33 16.85
CA PRO A 155 12.30 26.07 16.99
C PRO A 155 13.30 25.16 17.70
N GLU A 156 14.52 25.13 17.17
CA GLU A 156 15.59 24.39 17.83
C GLU A 156 15.63 24.84 19.28
N PRO A 157 15.56 23.90 20.25
CA PRO A 157 15.55 24.30 21.64
C PRO A 157 16.80 25.14 21.88
N PRO A 158 16.70 26.27 22.61
CA PRO A 158 17.87 27.06 22.97
C PRO A 158 18.91 26.16 23.62
N ASP A 159 20.17 26.57 23.51
CA ASP A 159 21.37 25.81 23.89
C ASP A 159 21.14 24.85 25.07
N PRO A 160 21.68 23.63 25.03
CA PRO A 160 21.40 22.58 26.01
C PRO A 160 21.61 23.00 27.47
N SER A 161 22.38 24.07 27.72
CA SER A 161 22.56 24.70 29.03
C SER A 161 21.30 25.31 29.64
N GLN A 162 20.29 25.70 28.84
CA GLN A 162 19.04 26.32 29.31
C GLN A 162 17.83 25.38 29.27
N ARG A 163 17.99 24.13 28.84
CA ARG A 163 16.88 23.18 28.81
C ARG A 163 16.43 22.85 30.23
N SER A 164 15.15 23.16 30.52
CA SER A 164 14.44 22.68 31.71
C SER A 164 14.70 21.18 31.92
N SER A 165 14.89 20.77 33.18
CA SER A 165 15.12 19.37 33.56
C SER A 165 14.04 18.44 33.01
N LEU A 166 12.81 18.94 32.82
CA LEU A 166 11.70 18.24 32.18
C LEU A 166 11.95 17.95 30.69
N ALA A 167 12.51 18.91 29.95
CA ALA A 167 12.84 18.72 28.53
C ALA A 167 13.93 17.66 28.34
N ARG A 168 14.95 17.67 29.23
CA ARG A 168 15.98 16.62 29.25
C ARG A 168 15.41 15.25 29.63
N LEU A 169 14.41 15.22 30.52
CA LEU A 169 13.75 13.97 30.91
C LEU A 169 12.96 13.39 29.72
N VAL A 170 12.22 14.24 29.00
CA VAL A 170 11.48 13.84 27.80
C VAL A 170 12.42 13.38 26.68
N GLU A 171 13.52 14.09 26.44
CA GLU A 171 14.52 13.72 25.43
C GLU A 171 15.24 12.40 25.80
N ARG A 172 15.54 12.19 27.08
CA ARG A 172 16.04 10.90 27.57
C ARG A 172 15.00 9.80 27.42
N GLU A 173 13.73 10.07 27.72
CA GLU A 173 12.66 9.09 27.59
C GLU A 173 12.42 8.74 26.11
N GLU A 174 12.53 9.72 25.20
CA GLU A 174 12.39 9.52 23.75
C GLU A 174 13.60 8.81 23.15
N LYS A 175 14.84 9.15 23.54
CA LYS A 175 16.05 8.37 23.19
C LYS A 175 16.01 6.96 23.78
N ALA A 176 15.56 6.82 25.02
CA ALA A 176 15.42 5.51 25.68
C ALA A 176 14.29 4.68 25.09
N SER A 177 13.32 5.30 24.41
CA SER A 177 12.22 4.58 23.74
C SER A 177 12.72 3.73 22.58
N GLY A 178 13.93 4.00 22.05
CA GLY A 178 14.54 3.26 20.96
C GLY A 178 13.71 3.24 19.66
N PRO A 179 14.24 2.65 18.58
CA PRO A 179 13.40 2.27 17.45
C PRO A 179 12.34 1.29 17.96
N ARG A 180 11.06 1.56 17.64
CA ARG A 180 9.98 0.66 18.04
C ARG A 180 10.28 -0.73 17.51
N PRO A 181 10.41 -1.76 18.36
CA PRO A 181 10.73 -3.09 17.90
C PRO A 181 9.62 -3.54 16.95
N THR A 182 10.02 -3.90 15.73
CA THR A 182 9.11 -4.54 14.78
C THR A 182 8.61 -5.82 15.45
N LEU A 183 7.31 -5.89 15.75
CA LEU A 183 6.71 -7.09 16.36
C LEU A 183 6.58 -8.18 15.30
N TRP A 184 7.71 -8.80 14.93
CA TRP A 184 7.80 -9.82 13.88
C TRP A 184 6.79 -10.96 14.06
N PHE A 185 6.56 -11.39 15.29
CA PHE A 185 5.57 -12.41 15.61
C PHE A 185 4.15 -12.03 15.17
N ARG A 186 3.75 -10.76 15.37
CA ARG A 186 2.43 -10.26 14.94
C ARG A 186 2.33 -10.18 13.43
N LEU A 187 3.41 -9.77 12.78
CA LEU A 187 3.50 -9.72 11.31
C LEU A 187 3.37 -11.13 10.72
N LEU A 188 4.03 -12.12 11.31
CA LEU A 188 3.89 -13.53 10.95
C LEU A 188 2.46 -14.03 11.16
N ILE A 189 1.82 -13.76 12.31
CA ILE A 189 0.43 -14.17 12.56
C ILE A 189 -0.52 -13.56 11.53
N GLY A 190 -0.44 -12.24 11.31
CA GLY A 190 -1.33 -11.56 10.36
C GLY A 190 -1.15 -12.07 8.94
N THR A 191 0.09 -12.38 8.55
CA THR A 191 0.40 -13.01 7.26
C THR A 191 -0.19 -14.40 7.16
N VAL A 192 0.01 -15.25 8.18
CA VAL A 192 -0.53 -16.61 8.21
C VAL A 192 -2.05 -16.58 8.12
N ILE A 193 -2.73 -15.67 8.81
CA ILE A 193 -4.18 -15.50 8.73
C ILE A 193 -4.61 -15.08 7.32
N ALA A 194 -3.95 -14.10 6.70
CA ALA A 194 -4.27 -13.67 5.34
C ALA A 194 -4.07 -14.80 4.31
N CYS A 195 -2.95 -15.53 4.43
CA CYS A 195 -2.58 -16.63 3.55
C CYS A 195 -3.51 -17.83 3.71
N ALA A 196 -3.73 -18.28 4.95
CA ALA A 196 -4.61 -19.40 5.25
C ALA A 196 -6.06 -19.08 4.91
N GLY A 197 -6.48 -17.82 5.10
CA GLY A 197 -7.82 -17.38 4.74
C GLY A 197 -8.05 -17.32 3.25
N PHE A 198 -7.07 -16.84 2.48
CA PHE A 198 -7.15 -16.85 1.02
C PHE A 198 -7.14 -18.28 0.47
N ALA A 199 -6.17 -19.12 0.89
CA ALA A 199 -6.04 -20.49 0.40
C ALA A 199 -7.13 -21.44 0.91
N GLY A 200 -7.68 -21.17 2.10
CA GLY A 200 -8.62 -22.03 2.80
C GLY A 200 -10.09 -21.57 2.74
N ALA A 201 -10.42 -20.52 1.98
CA ALA A 201 -11.77 -19.97 1.94
C ALA A 201 -12.85 -21.03 1.60
N ASP A 202 -12.59 -21.87 0.59
CA ASP A 202 -13.49 -22.96 0.20
C ASP A 202 -13.67 -23.99 1.33
N ALA A 203 -12.58 -24.40 1.98
CA ALA A 203 -12.63 -25.33 3.11
C ALA A 203 -13.42 -24.75 4.28
N ILE A 204 -13.28 -23.45 4.55
CA ILE A 204 -14.04 -22.73 5.58
C ILE A 204 -15.53 -22.71 5.21
N ARG A 205 -15.89 -22.37 3.97
CA ARG A 205 -17.28 -22.38 3.49
C ARG A 205 -17.91 -23.78 3.57
N ILE A 206 -17.19 -24.82 3.15
CA ILE A 206 -17.64 -26.22 3.27
C ILE A 206 -17.83 -26.60 4.74
N GLY A 207 -16.92 -26.17 5.62
CA GLY A 207 -17.05 -26.34 7.07
C GLY A 207 -18.32 -25.67 7.62
N MET A 208 -18.59 -24.42 7.26
CA MET A 208 -19.81 -23.70 7.63
C MET A 208 -21.07 -24.41 7.15
N LYS A 209 -21.06 -24.91 5.91
CA LYS A 209 -22.18 -25.69 5.34
C LYS A 209 -22.44 -26.97 6.14
N ARG A 210 -21.39 -27.68 6.57
CA ARG A 210 -21.50 -28.90 7.39
C ARG A 210 -22.00 -28.62 8.79
N ALA A 211 -21.59 -27.48 9.38
CA ALA A 211 -22.00 -27.08 10.72
C ALA A 211 -23.46 -26.61 10.81
N ALA A 212 -24.06 -26.19 9.68
CA ALA A 212 -25.42 -25.65 9.61
C ALA A 212 -26.31 -26.45 8.62
N PRO A 213 -26.59 -27.74 8.90
CA PRO A 213 -27.31 -28.61 7.97
C PRO A 213 -28.70 -28.07 7.65
N GLY A 214 -28.89 -27.62 6.40
CA GLY A 214 -30.15 -27.08 5.89
C GLY A 214 -30.41 -25.60 6.19
N MET A 215 -29.64 -24.98 7.09
CA MET A 215 -29.81 -23.56 7.44
C MET A 215 -28.99 -22.61 6.55
N LEU A 216 -27.83 -23.06 6.06
CA LEU A 216 -26.98 -22.27 5.15
C LEU A 216 -27.04 -22.86 3.74
N ASN A 217 -27.85 -22.24 2.89
CA ASN A 217 -27.87 -22.52 1.46
C ASN A 217 -27.04 -21.46 0.71
N PHE A 218 -25.82 -21.82 0.32
CA PHE A 218 -24.91 -20.96 -0.46
C PHE A 218 -25.27 -20.86 -1.95
N GLY A 219 -26.49 -21.27 -2.34
CA GLY A 219 -26.99 -21.15 -3.71
C GLY A 219 -26.23 -22.01 -4.74
N GLY A 220 -26.30 -21.60 -6.00
CA GLY A 220 -25.57 -22.23 -7.10
C GLY A 220 -24.07 -21.94 -7.10
N ALA A 221 -23.32 -22.51 -8.05
CA ALA A 221 -21.86 -22.41 -8.11
C ALA A 221 -21.31 -20.96 -8.06
N ALA A 222 -22.00 -20.01 -8.71
CA ALA A 222 -21.62 -18.60 -8.69
C ALA A 222 -21.74 -17.96 -7.28
N HIS A 223 -22.76 -18.32 -6.51
CA HIS A 223 -22.94 -17.82 -5.14
C HIS A 223 -21.92 -18.43 -4.18
N ALA A 224 -21.57 -19.71 -4.38
CA ALA A 224 -20.48 -20.36 -3.65
C ALA A 224 -19.14 -19.64 -3.86
N ALA A 225 -18.77 -19.36 -5.12
CA ALA A 225 -17.54 -18.64 -5.46
C ALA A 225 -17.52 -17.21 -4.90
N ALA A 226 -18.65 -16.49 -4.95
CA ALA A 226 -18.77 -15.18 -4.34
C ALA A 226 -18.59 -15.23 -2.81
N THR A 227 -19.16 -16.24 -2.15
CA THR A 227 -18.98 -16.46 -0.70
C THR A 227 -17.51 -16.75 -0.37
N ASP A 228 -16.83 -17.58 -1.16
CA ASP A 228 -15.40 -17.87 -0.96
C ASP A 228 -14.54 -16.62 -1.10
N ALA A 229 -14.85 -15.78 -2.09
CA ALA A 229 -14.20 -14.48 -2.29
C ALA A 229 -14.40 -13.53 -1.09
N GLU A 230 -15.62 -13.46 -0.54
CA GLU A 230 -15.92 -12.65 0.66
C GLU A 230 -15.15 -13.15 1.90
N ILE A 231 -15.12 -14.47 2.13
CA ILE A 231 -14.37 -15.08 3.23
C ILE A 231 -12.87 -14.77 3.09
N ALA A 232 -12.32 -14.94 1.88
CA ALA A 232 -10.93 -14.65 1.58
C ALA A 232 -10.59 -13.18 1.86
N LEU A 233 -11.41 -12.24 1.38
CA LEU A 233 -11.24 -10.81 1.63
C LEU A 233 -11.26 -10.47 3.11
N LEU A 234 -12.25 -10.98 3.86
CA LEU A 234 -12.35 -10.72 5.29
C LEU A 234 -11.10 -11.17 6.04
N LEU A 235 -10.55 -12.33 5.68
CA LEU A 235 -9.35 -12.88 6.31
C LEU A 235 -8.06 -12.17 5.86
N VAL A 236 -7.95 -11.74 4.60
CA VAL A 236 -6.83 -10.90 4.13
C VAL A 236 -6.87 -9.51 4.79
N VAL A 237 -8.06 -8.92 4.95
CA VAL A 237 -8.26 -7.67 5.69
C VAL A 237 -7.88 -7.85 7.16
N ALA A 238 -8.38 -8.91 7.81
CA ALA A 238 -8.05 -9.19 9.21
C ALA A 238 -6.54 -9.39 9.40
N GLY A 239 -5.89 -10.12 8.49
CA GLY A 239 -4.44 -10.27 8.45
C GLY A 239 -3.71 -8.94 8.28
N GLY A 240 -4.12 -8.11 7.32
CA GLY A 240 -3.56 -6.78 7.09
C GLY A 240 -3.72 -5.84 8.30
N VAL A 241 -4.89 -5.84 8.95
CA VAL A 241 -5.13 -5.10 10.20
C VAL A 241 -4.19 -5.57 11.30
N LEU A 242 -4.01 -6.88 11.46
CA LEU A 242 -3.09 -7.45 12.45
C LEU A 242 -1.64 -7.05 12.18
N VAL A 243 -1.20 -7.07 10.92
CA VAL A 243 0.15 -6.62 10.52
C VAL A 243 0.33 -5.12 10.81
N GLY A 244 -0.64 -4.28 10.45
CA GLY A 244 -0.53 -2.83 10.57
C GLY A 244 -0.68 -2.29 12.00
N SER A 245 -1.37 -2.98 12.89
CA SER A 245 -1.74 -2.48 14.23
C SER A 245 -0.58 -2.35 15.23
N SER A 246 0.66 -2.54 14.78
CA SER A 246 1.88 -2.23 15.55
C SER A 246 2.16 -0.74 15.69
N THR A 247 1.50 0.14 14.91
CA THR A 247 1.65 1.60 15.04
C THR A 247 0.32 2.30 15.25
N GLY A 248 0.35 3.49 15.88
CA GLY A 248 -0.87 4.25 16.19
C GLY A 248 -1.64 4.74 14.95
N ALA A 249 -1.00 4.75 13.78
CA ALA A 249 -1.64 4.96 12.48
C ALA A 249 -1.76 3.66 11.67
N GLY A 250 -1.05 2.61 12.05
CA GLY A 250 -0.90 1.41 11.25
C GLY A 250 -2.13 0.51 11.26
N LEU A 251 -3.05 0.63 12.23
CA LEU A 251 -4.37 -0.01 12.11
C LEU A 251 -5.09 0.48 10.84
N ARG A 252 -5.05 1.79 10.56
CA ARG A 252 -5.69 2.38 9.37
C ARG A 252 -4.98 1.93 8.09
N HIS A 253 -3.65 1.93 8.08
CA HIS A 253 -2.87 1.48 6.93
C HIS A 253 -2.98 -0.03 6.69
N GLY A 254 -3.03 -0.84 7.75
CA GLY A 254 -3.25 -2.28 7.70
C GLY A 254 -4.65 -2.63 7.17
N LEU A 255 -5.67 -1.89 7.59
CA LEU A 255 -7.02 -2.02 7.05
C LEU A 255 -7.05 -1.68 5.55
N ILE A 256 -6.49 -0.54 5.15
CA ILE A 256 -6.47 -0.11 3.75
C ILE A 256 -5.67 -1.08 2.88
N SER A 257 -4.45 -1.44 3.31
CA SER A 257 -3.61 -2.39 2.55
C SER A 257 -4.23 -3.78 2.48
N GLY A 258 -4.76 -4.31 3.59
CA GLY A 258 -5.47 -5.59 3.61
C GLY A 258 -6.71 -5.58 2.71
N PHE A 259 -7.50 -4.50 2.72
CA PHE A 259 -8.67 -4.36 1.87
C PHE A 259 -8.32 -4.30 0.39
N LEU A 260 -7.33 -3.48 0.02
CA LEU A 260 -6.87 -3.39 -1.38
C LEU A 260 -6.25 -4.72 -1.85
N THR A 261 -5.48 -5.38 -0.99
CA THR A 261 -4.90 -6.70 -1.30
C THR A 261 -5.99 -7.75 -1.48
N GLY A 262 -6.98 -7.79 -0.58
CA GLY A 262 -8.08 -8.73 -0.68
C GLY A 262 -8.96 -8.47 -1.91
N LEU A 263 -9.21 -7.20 -2.27
CA LEU A 263 -9.90 -6.86 -3.51
C LEU A 263 -9.11 -7.34 -4.72
N ALA A 264 -7.80 -7.08 -4.79
CA ALA A 264 -6.96 -7.56 -5.88
C ALA A 264 -7.00 -9.10 -5.99
N CYS A 265 -6.94 -9.78 -4.85
CA CYS A 265 -7.06 -11.24 -4.76
C CYS A 265 -8.41 -11.75 -5.28
N ILE A 266 -9.55 -11.27 -4.74
CA ILE A 266 -10.89 -11.63 -5.22
C ILE A 266 -11.01 -11.43 -6.71
N ALA A 267 -10.55 -10.26 -7.14
CA ALA A 267 -10.79 -9.81 -8.46
C ALA A 267 -9.94 -10.58 -9.46
N SER A 268 -8.74 -11.05 -9.07
CA SER A 268 -7.98 -12.06 -9.81
C SER A 268 -8.67 -13.45 -9.84
N SER A 269 -9.42 -13.82 -8.80
CA SER A 269 -10.16 -15.09 -8.75
C SER A 269 -11.38 -15.11 -9.68
N PHE A 270 -12.12 -14.00 -9.79
CA PHE A 270 -13.27 -13.88 -10.70
C PHE A 270 -12.86 -13.87 -12.17
N VAL A 271 -11.63 -13.47 -12.44
CA VAL A 271 -11.09 -13.39 -13.79
C VAL A 271 -10.91 -14.78 -14.44
N GLN A 272 -10.69 -15.83 -13.64
CA GLN A 272 -10.02 -17.01 -14.20
C GLN A 272 -10.91 -18.25 -14.24
N GLN A 273 -12.13 -18.18 -13.71
CA GLN A 273 -13.08 -19.29 -13.51
C GLN A 273 -12.52 -20.53 -12.79
N ASP A 274 -11.21 -20.58 -12.53
CA ASP A 274 -10.48 -21.51 -11.69
C ASP A 274 -9.56 -20.71 -10.74
N VAL A 275 -9.99 -20.58 -9.49
CA VAL A 275 -9.38 -19.75 -8.44
C VAL A 275 -7.92 -20.13 -8.12
N THR A 276 -7.43 -21.27 -8.61
CA THR A 276 -6.11 -21.83 -8.28
C THR A 276 -5.13 -21.91 -9.45
N ALA A 277 -5.56 -21.70 -10.70
CA ALA A 277 -4.77 -22.10 -11.87
C ALA A 277 -3.88 -21.00 -12.49
N GLN A 278 -4.14 -19.71 -12.25
CA GLN A 278 -3.42 -18.62 -12.96
C GLN A 278 -2.92 -17.46 -12.09
N THR A 279 -3.25 -17.36 -10.80
CA THR A 279 -2.44 -16.49 -9.89
C THR A 279 -0.99 -17.01 -9.82
N THR A 280 -0.82 -18.30 -10.08
CA THR A 280 0.44 -18.92 -10.48
C THR A 280 1.05 -18.30 -11.70
N SER A 281 0.33 -18.11 -12.80
CA SER A 281 0.95 -17.90 -14.11
C SER A 281 1.73 -16.60 -14.19
N GLY A 282 1.14 -15.48 -13.77
CA GLY A 282 1.80 -14.17 -13.86
C GLY A 282 2.99 -14.04 -12.90
N VAL A 283 2.93 -14.69 -11.73
CA VAL A 283 4.02 -14.65 -10.74
C VAL A 283 5.06 -15.74 -11.00
N ALA A 284 4.64 -16.92 -11.46
CA ALA A 284 5.51 -17.98 -11.97
C ALA A 284 6.31 -17.44 -13.15
N GLU A 285 5.68 -16.73 -14.08
CA GLU A 285 6.37 -16.02 -15.18
C GLU A 285 7.33 -14.95 -14.66
N LEU A 286 6.95 -14.18 -13.63
CA LEU A 286 7.84 -13.24 -12.94
C LEU A 286 9.07 -13.94 -12.32
N PHE A 287 8.92 -15.19 -11.90
CA PHE A 287 9.98 -16.04 -11.34
C PHE A 287 10.57 -17.04 -12.35
N GLY A 288 10.23 -16.94 -13.64
CA GLY A 288 10.70 -17.84 -14.70
C GLY A 288 10.24 -19.30 -14.59
N VAL A 289 9.21 -19.59 -13.81
CA VAL A 289 8.61 -20.92 -13.65
C VAL A 289 7.57 -21.14 -14.75
N SER A 290 7.73 -22.21 -15.53
CA SER A 290 6.73 -22.55 -16.55
C SER A 290 5.43 -23.09 -15.92
N GLN A 291 4.29 -22.76 -16.53
CA GLN A 291 2.95 -23.28 -16.18
C GLN A 291 2.90 -24.81 -16.03
N ALA A 292 3.66 -25.54 -16.86
CA ALA A 292 3.72 -27.00 -16.82
C ALA A 292 4.34 -27.57 -15.52
N GLN A 293 5.02 -26.73 -14.74
CA GLN A 293 5.68 -27.09 -13.48
C GLN A 293 4.98 -26.48 -12.25
N ALA A 294 3.91 -25.72 -12.46
CA ALA A 294 3.17 -25.08 -11.39
C ALA A 294 2.33 -26.11 -10.61
N SER A 295 2.96 -26.74 -9.62
CA SER A 295 2.22 -27.55 -8.65
C SER A 295 1.30 -26.65 -7.80
N PRO A 296 0.15 -27.15 -7.31
CA PRO A 296 -0.73 -26.40 -6.41
C PRO A 296 -0.01 -25.82 -5.18
N GLY A 297 1.04 -26.50 -4.71
CA GLY A 297 1.89 -26.01 -3.62
C GLY A 297 2.68 -24.76 -4.01
N LEU A 298 3.19 -24.69 -5.24
CA LEU A 298 3.91 -23.53 -5.75
C LEU A 298 2.97 -22.32 -5.91
N THR A 299 1.73 -22.55 -6.38
CA THR A 299 0.66 -21.54 -6.41
C THR A 299 0.44 -20.90 -5.06
N ALA A 300 0.22 -21.73 -4.05
CA ALA A 300 -0.04 -21.26 -2.71
C ALA A 300 1.15 -20.42 -2.20
N VAL A 301 2.38 -20.88 -2.38
CA VAL A 301 3.59 -20.16 -1.96
C VAL A 301 3.69 -18.80 -2.65
N VAL A 302 3.46 -18.75 -3.95
CA VAL A 302 3.49 -17.53 -4.78
C VAL A 302 2.46 -16.50 -4.31
N VAL A 303 1.20 -16.91 -4.12
CA VAL A 303 0.14 -15.99 -3.68
C VAL A 303 0.35 -15.57 -2.24
N CYS A 304 0.76 -16.49 -1.37
CA CYS A 304 1.11 -16.18 0.01
C CYS A 304 2.27 -15.19 0.08
N THR A 305 3.25 -15.30 -0.83
CA THR A 305 4.37 -14.35 -0.92
C THR A 305 3.89 -12.98 -1.41
N ALA A 306 3.01 -12.93 -2.42
CA ALA A 306 2.44 -11.66 -2.89
C ALA A 306 1.59 -10.97 -1.81
N VAL A 307 0.73 -11.73 -1.12
CA VAL A 307 -0.08 -11.25 0.01
C VAL A 307 0.82 -10.81 1.17
N PHE A 308 1.87 -11.57 1.48
CA PHE A 308 2.87 -11.19 2.48
C PHE A 308 3.54 -9.87 2.10
N VAL A 309 4.06 -9.74 0.88
CA VAL A 309 4.71 -8.50 0.44
C VAL A 309 3.72 -7.34 0.49
N ALA A 310 2.51 -7.49 -0.02
CA ALA A 310 1.52 -6.41 -0.01
C ALA A 310 1.12 -5.97 1.41
N THR A 311 0.89 -6.93 2.31
CA THR A 311 0.45 -6.65 3.69
C THR A 311 1.60 -6.26 4.63
N ALA A 312 2.71 -6.98 4.59
CA ALA A 312 3.91 -6.71 5.38
C ALA A 312 4.56 -5.40 4.94
N PHE A 313 4.79 -5.22 3.63
CA PHE A 313 5.44 -4.03 3.11
C PHE A 313 4.52 -2.81 3.21
N GLY A 314 3.22 -2.96 2.90
CA GLY A 314 2.23 -1.88 3.07
C GLY A 314 2.04 -1.45 4.52
N GLY A 315 1.93 -2.41 5.44
CA GLY A 315 1.82 -2.13 6.88
C GLY A 315 3.11 -1.56 7.48
N TRP A 316 4.27 -2.08 7.07
CA TRP A 316 5.57 -1.60 7.51
C TRP A 316 5.89 -0.20 6.98
N LEU A 317 5.72 0.05 5.68
CA LEU A 317 5.87 1.38 5.08
C LEU A 317 4.93 2.38 5.74
N GLY A 318 3.67 2.03 5.95
CA GLY A 318 2.72 2.92 6.64
C GLY A 318 3.18 3.30 8.04
N GLY A 319 3.86 2.39 8.75
CA GLY A 319 4.43 2.63 10.08
C GLY A 319 5.70 3.49 10.07
N GLN A 320 6.51 3.39 9.03
CA GLN A 320 7.78 4.12 8.89
C GLN A 320 7.62 5.50 8.23
N LEU A 321 6.76 5.61 7.21
CA LEU A 321 6.55 6.83 6.43
C LEU A 321 5.83 7.93 7.21
N PHE A 322 5.02 7.54 8.20
CA PHE A 322 4.21 8.47 9.00
C PHE A 322 4.52 8.27 10.49
N PRO A 323 5.69 8.74 10.97
CA PRO A 323 5.95 8.77 12.40
C PRO A 323 4.85 9.56 13.09
N PRO A 324 4.47 9.17 14.33
CA PRO A 324 3.39 9.82 15.04
C PRO A 324 3.68 11.32 15.17
N VAL A 325 2.81 12.16 14.60
CA VAL A 325 2.91 13.64 14.62
C VAL A 325 2.93 14.21 16.05
N VAL A 326 2.48 13.44 17.04
CA VAL A 326 2.43 13.83 18.45
C VAL A 326 3.18 12.79 19.28
N PRO A 327 4.24 13.19 20.00
CA PRO A 327 4.95 12.37 20.97
C PRO A 327 3.99 11.69 21.96
N VAL A 328 4.33 10.49 22.43
CA VAL A 328 3.44 9.68 23.29
C VAL A 328 3.05 10.42 24.58
N HIS A 329 3.98 11.21 25.15
CA HIS A 329 3.74 11.98 26.36
C HIS A 329 2.73 13.13 26.18
N LEU A 330 2.63 13.71 24.97
CA LEU A 330 1.62 14.73 24.65
C LEU A 330 0.24 14.15 24.33
N ARG A 331 0.16 12.87 23.90
CA ARG A 331 -1.15 12.20 23.65
C ARG A 331 -1.96 11.98 24.91
N LYS A 332 -1.31 11.69 26.04
CA LYS A 332 -1.99 11.41 27.31
C LYS A 332 -2.63 12.65 27.94
N ARG A 333 -2.07 13.85 27.71
CA ARG A 333 -2.62 15.10 28.28
C ARG A 333 -3.93 15.55 27.65
N ARG A 334 -4.26 15.13 26.42
CA ARG A 334 -5.52 15.55 25.79
C ARG A 334 -6.76 15.01 26.53
N LYS A 335 -6.65 13.85 27.17
CA LYS A 335 -7.71 13.27 28.01
C LYS A 335 -7.92 13.96 29.36
N LEU A 336 -7.08 14.94 29.71
CA LEU A 336 -7.22 15.72 30.95
C LEU A 336 -7.92 17.07 30.71
N PHE A 337 -8.16 17.43 29.46
CA PHE A 337 -8.80 18.69 29.07
C PHE A 337 -10.12 18.50 28.30
N ASP A 338 -10.55 17.24 28.14
CA ASP A 338 -11.89 16.83 27.71
C ASP A 338 -12.59 16.17 28.90
#